data_AF-A0A560IUL0-F1
#
_entry.id   AF-A0A560IUL0-F1
#
_cell.length_a   1.000
_cell.length_b   1.000
_cell.length_c   1.000
_cell.angle_alpha   90.00
_cell.angle_beta   90.00
_cell.angle_gamma   90.00
#
_symmetry.space_group_name_H-M   'P 1'
#
loop_
_entity.id
_entity.type
_entity.pdbx_description
1 polymer ?
#
loop_
_entity_poly.entity_id
_entity_poly.type
_entity_poly.pdbx_seq_one_letter_code
_entity_poly.pdbx_strand_id
1 'polypeptide(L)'
;MPRGGRRPGAGRKPGSTAAVARRREMLRQVAENGITPLELGLSLMRELWEQATHPSRGKVTDLGKAMQAHAIGKDLAPYLHPKLAAMELTGENGAPMENALTVEFLGGDPGAEDPFRNLSDEQLMSLYNRVAAHDVDEGGQG
;
A
#
# COMPACT_ATOMS: atom_id res chain seq x y z
N MET A 1 -22.53 27.70 20.51
CA MET A 1 -21.20 28.19 20.07
C MET A 1 -21.19 28.24 18.55
N PRO A 2 -20.95 29.39 17.88
CA PRO A 2 -20.94 29.42 16.42
C PRO A 2 -19.62 28.83 15.89
N ARG A 3 -19.74 27.81 15.04
CA ARG A 3 -18.62 27.10 14.40
C ARG A 3 -17.91 28.01 13.41
N GLY A 4 -16.58 27.97 13.39
CA GLY A 4 -15.71 28.81 12.57
C GLY A 4 -16.01 28.69 11.07
N GLY A 5 -16.81 29.64 10.56
CA GLY A 5 -17.03 29.82 9.13
C GLY A 5 -15.82 30.43 8.44
N ARG A 6 -15.80 30.33 7.11
CA ARG A 6 -14.79 30.95 6.24
C ARG A 6 -14.70 32.45 6.53
N ARG A 7 -13.61 32.87 7.17
CA ARG A 7 -13.33 34.30 7.37
C ARG A 7 -12.77 34.89 6.07
N PRO A 8 -13.00 36.18 5.77
CA PRO A 8 -12.28 36.86 4.69
C PRO A 8 -10.77 36.69 4.90
N GLY A 9 -10.08 36.10 3.92
CA GLY A 9 -8.66 35.75 4.03
C GLY A 9 -8.34 34.42 4.73
N ALA A 10 -9.33 33.64 5.15
CA ALA A 10 -9.13 32.26 5.62
C ALA A 10 -8.95 31.30 4.43
N GLY A 11 -7.83 30.59 4.41
CA GLY A 11 -7.48 29.61 3.39
C GLY A 11 -5.98 29.56 3.13
N ARG A 12 -5.52 28.51 2.44
CA ARG A 12 -4.14 28.44 1.97
C ARG A 12 -3.94 29.50 0.88
N LYS A 13 -2.85 30.26 0.97
CA LYS A 13 -2.48 31.24 -0.07
C LYS A 13 -2.49 30.54 -1.45
N PRO A 14 -3.04 31.18 -2.49
CA PRO A 14 -3.01 30.61 -3.84
C PRO A 14 -1.55 30.34 -4.23
N GLY A 15 -1.30 29.16 -4.79
CA GLY A 15 0.02 28.80 -5.30
C GLY A 15 0.46 29.72 -6.44
N SER A 16 1.76 29.80 -6.69
CA SER A 16 2.28 30.57 -7.83
C SER A 16 1.89 29.90 -9.15
N THR A 17 0.90 30.45 -9.83
CA THR A 17 0.43 29.99 -11.15
C THR A 17 1.52 30.12 -12.22
N ALA A 18 2.35 31.16 -12.14
CA ALA A 18 3.50 31.37 -13.03
C ALA A 18 4.55 30.27 -12.90
N ALA A 19 4.85 29.82 -11.67
CA ALA A 19 5.79 28.73 -11.44
C ALA A 19 5.27 27.38 -11.98
N VAL A 20 3.96 27.13 -11.85
CA VAL A 20 3.31 25.93 -12.41
C VAL A 20 3.35 25.94 -13.94
N ALA A 21 3.05 27.08 -14.56
CA ALA A 21 3.12 27.25 -16.02
C ALA A 21 4.54 27.01 -16.55
N ARG A 22 5.55 27.63 -15.92
CA ARG A 22 6.96 27.43 -16.29
C ARG A 22 7.40 25.98 -16.16
N ARG A 23 6.97 25.28 -15.10
CA ARG A 23 7.28 23.85 -14.91
C ARG A 23 6.67 22.99 -16.00
N ARG A 24 5.41 23.24 -16.38
CA ARG A 24 4.73 22.50 -17.45
C ARG A 24 5.42 22.69 -18.79
N GLU A 25 5.82 23.92 -19.10
CA GLU A 25 6.54 24.23 -20.33
C GLU A 25 7.89 23.51 -20.41
N MET A 26 8.68 23.52 -19.32
CA MET A 26 9.94 22.75 -19.27
C MET A 26 9.70 21.25 -19.48
N LEU A 27 8.67 20.67 -18.85
CA LEU A 27 8.34 19.26 -19.03
C LEU A 27 7.94 18.94 -20.48
N ARG A 28 7.20 19.85 -21.13
CA ARG A 28 6.85 19.73 -22.54
C ARG A 28 8.09 19.74 -23.42
N GLN A 29 9.00 20.70 -23.21
CA GLN A 29 10.25 20.80 -23.96
C GLN A 29 11.14 19.56 -23.76
N VAL A 30 11.22 19.02 -22.53
CA VAL A 30 11.96 17.79 -22.26
C VAL A 30 11.34 16.58 -22.98
N ALA A 31 10.01 16.50 -23.01
CA ALA A 31 9.31 15.46 -23.77
C ALA A 31 9.54 15.59 -25.28
N GLU A 32 9.63 16.81 -25.81
CA GLU A 32 9.96 17.07 -27.22
C GLU A 32 11.44 16.77 -27.56
N ASN A 33 12.36 16.96 -26.60
CA ASN A 33 13.80 16.73 -26.76
C ASN A 33 14.24 15.27 -26.55
N GLY A 34 13.30 14.35 -26.31
CA GLY A 34 13.46 12.93 -26.64
C GLY A 34 13.82 11.97 -25.50
N ILE A 35 14.05 12.43 -24.26
CA ILE A 35 14.16 11.54 -23.09
C ILE A 35 13.51 12.18 -21.88
N THR A 36 12.35 11.67 -21.50
CA THR A 36 11.69 11.99 -20.24
C THR A 36 12.30 11.19 -19.08
N PRO A 37 12.15 11.67 -17.81
CA PRO A 37 12.62 10.91 -16.65
C PRO A 37 12.02 9.50 -16.54
N LEU A 38 10.76 9.33 -16.97
CA LEU A 38 10.09 8.03 -16.98
C LEU A 38 10.73 7.09 -18.02
N GLU A 39 10.99 7.59 -19.23
CA GLU A 39 11.67 6.82 -20.29
C GLU A 39 13.09 6.44 -19.91
N LEU A 40 13.83 7.34 -19.27
CA LEU A 40 15.16 7.06 -18.73
C LEU A 40 15.11 5.90 -17.73
N GLY A 41 14.20 5.99 -16.74
CA GLY A 41 14.04 4.95 -15.73
C GLY A 41 13.66 3.60 -16.34
N LEU A 42 12.71 3.59 -17.28
CA LEU A 42 12.29 2.37 -17.98
C LEU A 42 13.43 1.75 -18.80
N SER A 43 14.23 2.58 -19.46
CA SER A 43 15.35 2.12 -20.29
C SER A 43 16.45 1.52 -19.43
N LEU A 44 16.84 2.22 -18.36
CA LEU A 44 17.85 1.76 -17.40
C LEU A 44 17.41 0.46 -16.70
N MET A 45 16.15 0.39 -16.27
CA MET A 45 15.59 -0.83 -15.66
C MET A 45 15.69 -2.03 -16.60
N ARG A 46 15.36 -1.85 -17.88
CA ARG A 46 15.42 -2.91 -18.90
C ARG A 46 16.85 -3.37 -19.14
N GLU A 47 17.78 -2.44 -19.30
CA GLU A 47 19.19 -2.75 -19.53
C GLU A 47 19.79 -3.52 -18.34
N LEU A 48 19.51 -3.09 -17.11
CA LEU A 48 19.97 -3.79 -15.91
C LEU A 48 19.36 -5.18 -15.79
N TRP A 49 18.08 -5.34 -16.15
CA TRP A 49 17.42 -6.64 -16.14
C TRP A 49 18.00 -7.60 -17.17
N GLU A 50 18.29 -7.12 -18.38
CA GLU A 50 18.93 -7.91 -19.44
C GLU A 50 20.34 -8.34 -19.02
N GLN A 51 21.13 -7.44 -18.44
CA GLN A 51 22.44 -7.78 -17.88
C GLN A 51 22.37 -8.73 -16.69
N ALA A 52 21.25 -8.72 -15.95
CA ALA A 52 21.05 -9.56 -14.78
C ALA A 52 20.52 -10.96 -15.11
N THR A 53 20.05 -11.21 -16.33
CA THR A 53 19.37 -12.46 -16.70
C THR A 53 20.07 -13.19 -17.84
N HIS A 54 20.04 -14.52 -17.78
CA HIS A 54 20.59 -15.33 -18.87
C HIS A 54 19.68 -15.27 -20.11
N PRO A 55 20.18 -14.87 -21.29
CA PRO A 55 19.35 -14.59 -22.48
C PRO A 55 18.44 -15.76 -22.91
N SER A 56 18.93 -16.99 -22.75
CA SER A 56 18.20 -18.20 -23.18
C SER A 56 17.44 -18.94 -22.08
N ARG A 57 17.60 -18.57 -20.80
CA ARG A 57 16.96 -19.29 -19.68
C ARG A 57 16.06 -18.40 -18.82
N GLY A 58 16.13 -17.07 -18.97
CA GLY A 58 15.38 -16.13 -18.12
C GLY A 58 15.75 -16.20 -16.63
N LYS A 59 16.80 -16.93 -16.27
CA LYS A 59 17.26 -17.07 -14.89
C LYS A 59 18.13 -15.88 -14.52
N VAL A 60 17.92 -15.33 -13.33
CA VAL A 60 18.78 -14.29 -12.76
C VAL A 60 20.18 -14.89 -12.52
N THR A 61 21.18 -14.30 -13.17
CA THR A 61 22.61 -14.64 -13.06
C THR A 61 23.37 -13.64 -12.21
N ASP A 62 22.93 -12.38 -12.17
CA ASP A 62 23.51 -11.33 -11.33
C ASP A 62 22.41 -10.72 -10.44
N LEU A 63 22.42 -11.14 -9.17
CA LEU A 63 21.42 -10.70 -8.20
C LEU A 63 21.54 -9.19 -7.90
N GLY A 64 22.76 -8.63 -7.90
CA GLY A 64 22.97 -7.21 -7.59
C GLY A 64 22.30 -6.31 -8.62
N LYS A 65 22.48 -6.63 -9.91
CA LYS A 65 21.82 -5.91 -11.01
C LYS A 65 20.31 -6.13 -11.03
N ALA A 66 19.85 -7.35 -10.75
CA ALA A 66 18.42 -7.64 -10.64
C ALA A 66 17.75 -6.80 -9.53
N MET A 67 18.42 -6.64 -8.39
CA MET A 67 17.93 -5.80 -7.30
C MET A 67 17.88 -4.31 -7.67
N GLN A 68 18.86 -3.81 -8.43
CA GLN A 68 18.84 -2.43 -8.94
C GLN A 68 17.68 -2.21 -9.92
N ALA A 69 17.46 -3.13 -10.86
CA ALA A 69 16.32 -3.09 -11.76
C ALA A 69 14.99 -3.12 -10.99
N HIS A 70 14.88 -3.97 -9.97
CA HIS A 70 13.69 -4.03 -9.11
C HIS A 70 13.43 -2.71 -8.36
N ALA A 71 14.48 -2.09 -7.81
CA ALA A 71 14.36 -0.81 -7.11
C ALA A 71 13.83 0.29 -8.04
N ILE A 72 14.35 0.39 -9.26
CA ILE A 72 13.85 1.33 -10.26
C ILE A 72 12.39 1.02 -10.60
N GLY A 73 12.04 -0.24 -10.82
CA GLY A 73 10.66 -0.65 -11.10
C GLY A 73 9.66 -0.23 -10.01
N LYS A 74 10.07 -0.33 -8.74
CA LYS A 74 9.27 0.12 -7.59
C LYS A 74 9.02 1.63 -7.62
N ASP A 75 10.04 2.42 -7.97
CA ASP A 75 9.92 3.88 -8.05
C ASP A 75 9.04 4.32 -9.23
N LEU A 76 9.02 3.55 -10.32
CA LEU A 76 8.21 3.83 -11.51
C LEU A 76 6.76 3.33 -11.41
N ALA A 77 6.49 2.31 -10.59
CA ALA A 77 5.17 1.69 -10.45
C ALA A 77 3.99 2.67 -10.26
N PRO A 78 4.09 3.75 -9.44
CA PRO A 78 2.99 4.70 -9.25
C PRO A 78 2.56 5.45 -10.51
N TYR A 79 3.45 5.54 -11.51
CA TYR A 79 3.20 6.26 -12.76
C TYR A 79 2.72 5.34 -13.89
N LEU A 80 2.88 4.03 -13.74
CA LEU A 80 2.52 3.03 -14.74
C LEU A 80 1.21 2.30 -14.39
N HIS A 81 0.93 2.13 -13.10
CA HIS A 81 -0.24 1.41 -12.62
C HIS A 81 -1.25 2.39 -12.01
N PRO A 82 -2.50 2.45 -12.53
CA PRO A 82 -3.56 3.25 -11.91
C PRO A 82 -3.76 2.86 -10.45
N LYS A 83 -3.79 3.84 -9.55
CA LYS A 83 -4.13 3.59 -8.14
C LYS A 83 -5.64 3.39 -8.05
N LEU A 84 -6.11 2.28 -7.46
CA LEU A 84 -7.55 1.98 -7.30
C LEU A 84 -8.32 3.12 -6.62
N ALA A 85 -7.71 3.85 -5.68
CA ALA A 85 -8.32 5.00 -5.02
C ALA A 85 -8.57 6.22 -5.94
N ALA A 86 -8.00 6.23 -7.15
CA ALA A 86 -8.20 7.26 -8.17
C ALA A 86 -9.17 6.84 -9.28
N MET A 87 -9.71 5.61 -9.21
CA MET A 87 -10.71 5.11 -10.13
C MET A 87 -12.09 5.39 -9.52
N GLU A 88 -12.94 6.13 -10.23
CA GLU A 88 -14.36 6.22 -9.90
C GLU A 88 -15.01 4.86 -10.18
N LEU A 89 -15.15 4.05 -9.14
CA LEU A 89 -15.88 2.79 -9.20
C LEU A 89 -17.38 3.12 -9.10
N THR A 90 -18.06 3.12 -10.23
CA THR A 90 -19.50 3.33 -10.33
C THR A 90 -20.20 2.00 -10.58
N GLY A 91 -21.41 1.83 -10.05
CA GLY A 91 -22.28 0.71 -10.36
C GLY A 91 -22.82 0.79 -11.79
N GLU A 92 -23.63 -0.20 -12.19
CA GLU A 92 -24.24 -0.25 -13.52
C GLU A 92 -24.92 1.08 -13.87
N ASN A 93 -24.61 1.65 -15.04
CA ASN A 93 -25.11 2.94 -15.53
C ASN A 93 -24.76 4.17 -14.67
N GLY A 94 -23.65 4.14 -13.93
CA GLY A 94 -23.24 5.28 -13.09
C GLY A 94 -23.97 5.36 -11.75
N ALA A 95 -24.74 4.32 -11.42
CA ALA A 95 -25.43 4.22 -10.13
C ALA A 95 -24.42 4.11 -8.97
N PRO A 96 -24.82 4.47 -7.74
CA PRO A 96 -24.03 4.16 -6.55
C PRO A 96 -23.70 2.67 -6.49
N MET A 97 -22.46 2.30 -6.16
CA MET A 97 -22.12 0.89 -5.92
C MET A 97 -22.90 0.33 -4.75
N GLU A 98 -23.54 -0.82 -4.96
CA GLU A 98 -24.10 -1.63 -3.89
C GLU A 98 -23.01 -2.49 -3.27
N ASN A 99 -22.52 -2.09 -2.10
CA ASN A 99 -21.58 -2.88 -1.32
C ASN A 99 -22.35 -3.83 -0.39
N ALA A 100 -22.40 -5.12 -0.73
CA ALA A 100 -22.93 -6.16 0.17
C ALA A 100 -21.83 -6.56 1.18
N LEU A 101 -21.83 -5.93 2.35
CA LEU A 101 -20.93 -6.29 3.44
C LEU A 101 -21.55 -7.46 4.23
N THR A 102 -21.05 -8.68 4.03
CA THR A 102 -21.44 -9.81 4.88
C THR A 102 -20.52 -9.82 6.11
N VAL A 103 -21.08 -9.44 7.26
CA VAL A 103 -20.39 -9.53 8.55
C VAL A 103 -20.84 -10.82 9.22
N GLU A 104 -20.02 -11.86 9.14
CA GLU A 104 -20.19 -13.04 9.97
C GLU A 104 -19.63 -12.73 11.36
N PHE A 105 -20.51 -12.62 12.34
CA PHE A 105 -20.11 -12.70 13.73
C PHE A 105 -19.80 -14.18 14.01
N LEU A 106 -18.53 -14.50 14.26
CA LEU A 106 -18.15 -15.74 14.96
C LEU A 106 -18.63 -15.59 16.42
N GLY A 107 -19.95 -15.60 16.60
CA GLY A 107 -20.57 -15.75 17.90
C GLY A 107 -20.27 -17.16 18.37
N GLY A 108 -19.57 -17.26 19.51
CA GLY A 108 -19.46 -18.52 20.24
C GLY A 108 -20.84 -19.17 20.34
N ASP A 109 -20.87 -20.49 20.15
CA ASP A 109 -22.08 -21.30 20.16
C ASP A 109 -22.99 -20.88 21.33
N PRO A 110 -24.22 -20.40 21.08
CA PRO A 110 -25.13 -19.94 22.11
C PRO A 110 -25.58 -21.07 23.07
N GLY A 111 -25.26 -22.32 22.75
CA GLY A 111 -25.44 -23.50 23.62
C GLY A 111 -24.15 -24.00 24.30
N ALA A 112 -22.98 -23.43 24.01
CA ALA A 112 -21.76 -23.78 24.73
C ALA A 112 -21.79 -23.10 26.10
N GLU A 113 -21.96 -23.90 27.15
CA GLU A 113 -21.71 -23.50 28.54
C GLU A 113 -20.34 -22.84 28.59
N ASP A 114 -20.28 -21.54 28.91
CA ASP A 114 -19.00 -20.83 29.06
C ASP A 114 -18.20 -21.55 30.16
N PRO A 115 -17.11 -22.25 29.83
CA PRO A 115 -16.38 -23.09 30.77
C PRO A 115 -15.68 -22.25 31.86
N PHE A 116 -15.68 -20.93 31.70
CA PHE A 116 -15.07 -19.97 32.61
C PHE A 116 -16.09 -19.28 33.52
N ARG A 117 -17.40 -19.49 33.31
CA ARG A 117 -18.49 -18.78 34.00
C ARG A 117 -18.53 -18.96 35.52
N ASN A 118 -18.00 -20.09 36.02
CA ASN A 118 -18.01 -20.46 37.43
C ASN A 118 -16.62 -20.49 38.07
N LEU A 119 -15.60 -19.96 37.40
CA LEU A 119 -14.25 -19.86 37.96
C LEU A 119 -14.11 -18.56 38.76
N SER A 120 -13.40 -18.64 39.89
CA SER A 120 -12.99 -17.42 40.59
C SER A 120 -11.92 -16.67 39.79
N ASP A 121 -11.79 -15.36 40.03
CA ASP A 121 -10.75 -14.52 39.40
C ASP A 121 -9.34 -15.11 39.55
N GLU A 122 -9.07 -15.78 40.68
CA GLU A 122 -7.80 -16.45 40.94
C GLU A 122 -7.59 -17.68 40.04
N GLN A 123 -8.64 -18.46 39.80
CA GLN A 123 -8.60 -19.61 38.89
C GLN A 123 -8.46 -19.17 37.43
N LEU A 124 -9.08 -18.06 37.03
CA LEU A 124 -8.92 -17.47 35.70
C LEU A 124 -7.47 -17.00 35.47
N MET A 125 -6.88 -16.32 36.45
CA MET A 125 -5.49 -15.85 36.36
C MET A 125 -4.49 -17.00 36.36
N SER A 126 -4.75 -18.07 37.12
CA SER A 126 -3.95 -19.29 37.06
C SER A 126 -3.98 -19.95 35.67
N LEU A 127 -5.16 -20.01 35.05
CA LEU A 127 -5.32 -20.61 33.71
C LEU A 127 -4.63 -19.76 32.63
N TYR A 128 -4.79 -18.44 32.69
CA TYR A 128 -4.12 -17.49 31.80
C TYR A 128 -2.60 -17.64 31.89
N ASN A 129 -2.03 -17.68 33.10
CA ASN A 129 -0.59 -17.82 33.29
C ASN A 129 -0.05 -19.17 32.80
N ARG A 130 -0.86 -20.24 32.89
CA ARG A 130 -0.47 -21.57 32.42
C ARG A 130 -0.46 -21.69 30.89
N VAL A 131 -1.41 -21.03 30.21
CA VAL A 131 -1.41 -20.95 28.73
C VAL A 131 -0.26 -20.06 28.26
N ALA A 132 -0.08 -18.89 28.87
CA ALA A 132 1.01 -17.98 28.54
C ALA A 132 2.41 -18.59 28.77
N ALA A 133 2.55 -19.55 29.69
CA ALA A 133 3.81 -20.28 29.90
C ALA A 133 4.11 -21.31 28.81
N HIS A 134 3.09 -21.85 28.13
CA HIS A 134 3.27 -22.88 27.10
C HIS A 134 3.70 -22.30 25.73
N ASP A 135 3.42 -21.01 25.49
CA ASP A 135 3.83 -20.28 24.27
C ASP A 135 5.28 -19.76 24.32
N VAL A 136 5.99 -19.92 25.45
CA VAL A 136 7.38 -19.44 25.61
C VAL A 136 8.43 -20.49 25.25
N ASP A 137 8.06 -21.77 25.09
CA ASP A 137 9.02 -22.88 24.90
C ASP A 137 9.16 -23.40 23.45
N GLU A 138 8.47 -22.82 22.45
CA GLU A 138 8.67 -23.17 21.02
C GLU A 138 9.51 -22.12 20.24
N GLY A 139 10.46 -21.48 20.93
CA GLY A 139 11.26 -20.37 20.38
C GLY A 139 12.78 -20.45 20.57
N GLY A 140 13.38 -21.63 20.77
CA GLY A 140 14.82 -21.69 21.02
C GLY A 140 15.49 -23.07 20.97
N GLN A 141 15.57 -23.68 19.79
CA GLN A 141 16.68 -24.58 19.43
C GLN A 141 17.20 -24.21 18.05
N GLY A 142 18.48 -23.81 17.99
CA GLY A 142 19.21 -23.39 16.78
C GLY A 142 20.37 -22.48 17.12
#